data_AF-A0A3B8HM49-F1
#
_entry.id   AF-A0A3B8HM49-F1
#
_cell.length_a   1.000
_cell.length_b   1.000
_cell.length_c   1.000
_cell.angle_alpha   90.00
_cell.angle_beta   90.00
_cell.angle_gamma   90.00
#
_symmetry.space_group_name_H-M   'P 1'
#
loop_
_entity.id
_entity.type
_entity.pdbx_description
1 polymer ?
#
loop_
_entity_poly.entity_id
_entity_poly.type
_entity_poly.pdbx_seq_one_letter_code
_entity_poly.pdbx_strand_id
1 'polypeptide(L)' 'LQNLTILTINLTRKSPTIETKSKNAHIAIIDAFLEQDEDKCERAMRDHLKDTCREVVEHFYPGMINGGLLKRETS' A
#
# COMPACT_ATOMS: atom_id res chain seq x y z
N LEU A 1 6.46 -2.19 -14.67
CA LEU A 1 5.15 -1.54 -14.45
C LEU A 1 4.01 -2.57 -14.33
N GLN A 2 3.86 -3.54 -15.25
CA GLN A 2 2.78 -4.55 -15.18
C GLN A 2 2.73 -5.38 -13.87
N ASN A 3 3.88 -5.75 -13.30
CA ASN A 3 3.91 -6.57 -12.08
C ASN A 3 3.37 -5.81 -10.84
N LEU A 4 3.57 -4.49 -10.78
CA LEU A 4 3.00 -3.63 -9.73
C LEU A 4 1.49 -3.55 -9.87
N THR A 5 0.98 -3.34 -11.09
CA THR A 5 -0.46 -3.29 -11.38
C THR A 5 -1.18 -4.58 -10.99
N ILE A 6 -0.57 -5.75 -11.28
CA ILE A 6 -1.14 -7.06 -10.93
C ILE A 6 -1.14 -7.29 -9.41
N LEU A 7 -0.09 -6.84 -8.70
CA LEU A 7 -0.04 -6.87 -7.24
C LEU A 7 -1.13 -5.98 -6.61
N THR A 8 -1.37 -4.79 -7.16
CA THR A 8 -2.41 -3.86 -6.67
C THR A 8 -3.84 -4.39 -6.89
N ILE A 9 -4.11 -5.03 -8.04
CA ILE A 9 -5.44 -5.57 -8.38
C ILE A 9 -5.85 -6.74 -7.47
N ASN A 10 -4.91 -7.61 -7.09
CA ASN A 10 -5.25 -8.79 -6.28
C ASN A 10 -5.48 -8.45 -4.79
N LEU A 11 -4.98 -7.29 -4.33
CA LEU A 11 -5.10 -6.89 -2.94
C LEU A 11 -6.44 -6.22 -2.60
N THR A 12 -7.01 -5.46 -3.52
CA THR A 12 -8.22 -4.65 -3.30
C THR A 12 -9.52 -5.47 -3.31
N ARG A 13 -9.50 -6.72 -3.78
CA ARG A 13 -10.72 -7.49 -4.08
C ARG A 13 -11.50 -8.02 -2.85
N LYS A 14 -11.04 -7.77 -1.62
CA LYS A 14 -11.68 -8.30 -0.38
C LYS A 14 -11.84 -7.29 0.77
N SER A 15 -11.50 -6.01 0.59
CA SER A 15 -11.68 -5.00 1.64
C SER A 15 -12.09 -3.64 1.06
N PRO A 16 -13.36 -3.23 1.21
CA PRO A 16 -13.85 -1.93 0.72
C PRO A 16 -13.06 -0.73 1.24
N THR A 17 -12.50 -0.84 2.46
CA THR A 17 -11.68 0.21 3.06
C THR A 17 -10.32 0.35 2.39
N ILE A 18 -9.65 -0.78 2.09
CA ILE A 18 -8.36 -0.80 1.36
C ILE A 18 -8.57 -0.25 -0.05
N GLU A 19 -9.65 -0.66 -0.72
CA GLU A 19 -9.99 -0.17 -2.05
C GLU A 19 -10.26 1.34 -2.08
N THR A 20 -11.02 1.86 -1.12
CA THR A 20 -11.33 3.29 -1.03
C THR A 20 -10.05 4.12 -0.79
N LYS A 21 -9.17 3.67 0.12
CA LYS A 21 -7.90 4.35 0.37
C LYS A 21 -6.98 4.32 -0.85
N SER A 22 -6.87 3.17 -1.50
CA SER A 22 -6.09 3.00 -2.73
C SER A 22 -6.59 3.93 -3.84
N LYS A 23 -7.92 4.01 -4.03
CA LYS A 23 -8.55 4.92 -5.00
C LYS A 23 -8.20 6.39 -4.71
N ASN A 24 -8.33 6.83 -3.46
CA ASN A 24 -8.02 8.21 -3.08
C ASN A 24 -6.54 8.55 -3.30
N ALA A 25 -5.64 7.61 -2.99
CA ALA A 25 -4.22 7.77 -3.25
C ALA A 25 -3.91 7.88 -4.76
N HIS A 26 -4.59 7.09 -5.60
CA HIS A 26 -4.46 7.20 -7.05
C HIS A 26 -4.94 8.55 -7.59
N ILE A 27 -6.05 9.10 -7.08
CA ILE A 27 -6.50 10.44 -7.45
C ILE A 27 -5.43 11.48 -7.09
N ALA A 28 -4.87 11.42 -5.87
CA ALA A 28 -3.82 12.35 -5.46
C ALA A 28 -2.55 12.30 -6.32
N ILE A 29 -2.16 11.11 -6.79
CA ILE A 29 -1.04 10.94 -7.74
C ILE A 29 -1.39 11.56 -9.09
N ILE A 30 -2.61 11.33 -9.60
CA ILE A 30 -3.07 11.91 -10.87
C ILE A 30 -3.09 13.44 -10.78
N ASP A 31 -3.62 13.99 -9.69
CA ASP A 31 -3.65 15.44 -9.48
C ASP A 31 -2.24 16.03 -9.45
N ALA A 32 -1.30 15.39 -8.74
CA ALA A 32 0.11 15.80 -8.73
C ALA A 32 0.76 15.74 -10.12
N PHE A 33 0.41 14.73 -10.91
CA PHE A 33 0.88 14.59 -12.29
C PHE A 33 0.32 15.71 -13.19
N LEU A 34 -0.96 16.04 -13.04
CA LEU A 34 -1.61 17.12 -13.80
C LEU A 34 -1.07 18.50 -13.42
N GLU A 35 -0.70 18.69 -12.15
CA GLU A 35 -0.01 19.89 -11.65
C GLU A 35 1.46 19.99 -12.10
N GLN A 36 2.00 18.93 -12.71
CA GLN A 36 3.42 18.81 -13.08
C GLN A 36 4.38 18.99 -11.89
N ASP A 37 3.92 18.61 -10.69
CA ASP A 37 4.73 18.63 -9.47
C ASP A 37 5.33 17.23 -9.25
N GLU A 38 6.55 17.04 -9.75
CA GLU A 38 7.28 15.76 -9.67
C GLU A 38 7.52 15.31 -8.23
N ASP A 39 7.87 16.25 -7.34
CA ASP A 39 8.13 15.96 -5.94
C ASP A 39 6.86 15.51 -5.20
N LYS A 40 5.73 16.16 -5.48
CA LYS A 40 4.42 15.77 -4.94
C LYS A 40 4.00 14.40 -5.47
N CYS A 41 4.24 14.14 -6.75
CA CYS A 41 3.97 12.84 -7.36
C CYS A 41 4.80 11.73 -6.70
N GLU A 42 6.11 11.94 -6.52
CA GLU A 42 6.97 10.96 -5.85
C GLU A 42 6.53 10.70 -4.41
N ARG A 43 6.25 11.76 -3.63
CA ARG A 43 5.75 11.61 -2.25
C ARG A 43 4.44 10.81 -2.22
N ALA A 44 3.48 11.17 -3.06
CA ALA A 44 2.19 10.49 -3.12
C ALA A 44 2.34 9.01 -3.52
N MET A 45 3.23 8.69 -4.46
CA MET A 45 3.54 7.31 -4.84
C MET A 45 4.20 6.52 -3.70
N ARG A 46 5.16 7.13 -2.97
CA ARG A 46 5.83 6.50 -1.83
C ARG A 46 4.87 6.21 -0.69
N ASP A 47 4.02 7.17 -0.35
CA ASP A 47 3.03 7.02 0.72
C ASP A 47 2.02 5.93 0.36
N HIS A 48 1.50 5.96 -0.87
CA HIS A 48 0.59 4.92 -1.36
C HIS A 48 1.22 3.52 -1.29
N LEU A 49 2.47 3.37 -1.72
CA LEU A 49 3.17 2.09 -1.68
C LEU A 49 3.35 1.60 -0.24
N LYS A 50 3.80 2.49 0.65
CA LYS A 50 4.01 2.18 2.08
C LYS A 50 2.71 1.70 2.74
N ASP A 51 1.63 2.43 2.53
CA ASP A 51 0.33 2.09 3.12
C ASP A 51 -0.22 0.78 2.55
N THR A 52 -0.13 0.60 1.24
CA THR A 52 -0.53 -0.64 0.57
C THR A 52 0.26 -1.82 1.14
N CYS A 53 1.59 -1.74 1.21
CA CYS A 53 2.43 -2.80 1.77
C CYS A 53 2.10 -3.11 3.23
N ARG A 54 1.83 -2.08 4.05
CA ARG A 54 1.38 -2.26 5.44
C ARG A 54 0.05 -3.01 5.50
N GLU A 55 -0.91 -2.64 4.65
CA GLU A 55 -2.22 -3.31 4.61
C GLU A 55 -2.13 -4.75 4.10
N VAL A 56 -1.26 -5.04 3.11
CA VAL A 56 -0.92 -6.42 2.70
C VAL A 56 -0.44 -7.22 3.90
N VAL A 57 0.56 -6.67 4.60
CA VAL A 57 1.21 -7.35 5.71
C VAL A 57 0.21 -7.63 6.84
N GLU A 58 -0.55 -6.64 7.28
CA GLU A 58 -1.53 -6.85 8.35
C GLU A 58 -2.66 -7.81 7.95
N HIS A 59 -3.06 -7.81 6.67
CA HIS A 59 -4.13 -8.68 6.21
C HIS A 59 -3.69 -10.15 6.12
N PHE A 60 -2.50 -10.42 5.58
CA PHE A 60 -2.01 -11.79 5.39
C PHE A 60 -1.15 -12.31 6.56
N TYR A 61 -0.56 -11.42 7.34
CA TYR A 61 0.31 -11.72 8.47
C TYR A 61 -0.05 -10.83 9.69
N PRO A 62 -1.24 -11.01 10.28
CA PRO A 62 -1.71 -10.16 11.38
C PRO A 62 -0.71 -10.14 12.54
N GLY A 63 -0.39 -8.93 13.04
CA GLY A 63 0.53 -8.76 14.17
C GLY A 63 2.03 -8.79 13.82
N MET A 64 2.39 -8.92 12.55
CA MET A 64 3.79 -8.85 12.11
C MET A 64 4.41 -7.46 12.32
N ILE A 65 3.64 -6.37 12.17
CA ILE A 65 4.17 -5.00 12.29
C ILE A 65 4.27 -4.54 13.76
N ASN A 66 3.44 -5.09 14.65
CA ASN A 66 3.40 -4.72 16.07
C ASN A 66 4.36 -5.54 16.97
N GLY A 67 5.42 -6.14 16.39
CA GLY A 67 6.45 -6.85 17.15
C GLY A 67 6.14 -8.32 17.47
N GLY A 68 5.25 -8.98 16.73
CA GLY A 68 4.93 -10.40 16.88
C GLY A 68 6.03 -11.40 16.50
N LEU A 69 7.30 -10.97 16.44
CA LEU A 69 8.46 -11.78 16.09
C LEU A 69 9.45 -11.83 17.26
N LEU A 70 8.98 -12.31 18.42
CA LEU A 70 9.82 -12.68 19.57
C LEU A 70 9.47 -14.06 20.16
N LYS A 71 8.95 -15.01 19.36
CA LYS A 71 8.82 -16.43 19.77
C LYS A 71 8.96 -17.42 18.63
N ARG A 72 9.99 -17.28 17.81
CA ARG A 72 10.47 -18.41 16.98
C ARG A 72 11.98 -18.49 17.06
N GLU A 73 12.52 -18.79 18.24
CA GLU A 73 13.67 -19.68 18.45
C GLU A 73 13.56 -20.24 19.88
N THR A 74 14.02 -21.46 20.09
CA THR A 74 13.98 -22.30 21.32
C THR A 74 12.70 -23.12 21.60
N SER A 75 12.55 -24.23 20.87
CA SER A 75 12.37 -25.57 21.48
C SER A 75 12.88 -26.64 20.52
#